data_AF-A0A419HH00-F1
#
_entry.id   AF-A0A419HH00-F1
#
_cell.length_a   1.000
_cell.length_b   1.000
_cell.length_c   1.000
_cell.angle_alpha   90.00
_cell.angle_beta   90.00
_cell.angle_gamma   90.00
#
_symmetry.space_group_name_H-M   'P 1'
#
loop_
_entity.id
_entity.type
_entity.pdbx_description
1 polymer ?
#
loop_
_entity_poly.entity_id
_entity_poly.type
_entity_poly.pdbx_seq_one_letter_code
_entity_poly.pdbx_strand_id
1 'polypeptide(L)'
;MGNDGVRERRISIECARCGTPIVYKGTGRPGQFCSQTCRTRAWEMRQAAAMLDQADPMPTVVREVVERVVERDRPMPAVPVTVADWLPLLDRLRDQIRHDPRSLVRGRDDWQELAGAVLELHESFTWKQPAATPSSGGETAAAGQGLSRQQRRALERQQRKNEGF
;
A
#
# COMPACT_ATOMS: atom_id res chain seq x y z
N MET A 1 1.87 -2.21 20.71
CA MET A 1 3.14 -2.98 20.61
C MET A 1 2.79 -4.27 19.91
N GLY A 2 3.07 -4.38 18.61
CA GLY A 2 2.79 -5.60 17.85
C GLY A 2 3.75 -6.70 18.32
N ASN A 3 3.23 -7.88 18.64
CA ASN A 3 4.06 -9.04 18.95
C ASN A 3 4.59 -9.61 17.64
N ASP A 4 5.81 -9.22 17.26
CA ASP A 4 6.51 -9.88 16.15
C ASP A 4 6.91 -11.29 16.61
N GLY A 5 6.29 -12.30 16.00
CA GLY A 5 6.61 -13.71 16.22
C GLY A 5 7.84 -14.10 15.41
N VAL A 6 8.94 -14.49 16.07
CA VAL A 6 10.10 -15.08 15.39
C VAL A 6 10.01 -16.60 15.51
N ARG A 7 9.92 -17.30 14.37
CA ARG A 7 10.02 -18.77 14.30
C ARG A 7 11.30 -19.15 13.57
N GLU A 8 12.15 -19.96 14.20
CA GLU A 8 13.39 -20.46 13.63
C GLU A 8 13.32 -21.97 13.40
N ARG A 9 13.76 -22.41 12.21
CA ARG A 9 13.82 -23.83 11.83
C ARG A 9 15.14 -24.11 11.13
N ARG A 10 15.89 -25.13 11.60
CA ARG A 10 17.05 -25.64 10.85
C ARG A 10 16.56 -26.41 9.62
N ILE A 11 17.03 -26.03 8.43
CA ILE A 11 16.59 -26.61 7.15
C ILE A 11 17.66 -27.49 6.51
N SER A 12 18.93 -27.20 6.74
CA SER A 12 20.03 -28.06 6.29
C SER A 12 21.26 -27.93 7.17
N ILE A 13 22.09 -28.96 7.10
CA ILE A 13 23.39 -29.04 7.76
C ILE A 13 24.41 -29.57 6.75
N GLU A 14 25.63 -29.06 6.71
CA GLU A 14 26.66 -29.61 5.82
C GLU A 14 27.17 -30.98 6.31
N CYS A 15 27.59 -31.87 5.42
CA CYS A 15 28.23 -33.11 5.83
C CYS A 15 29.61 -32.80 6.44
N ALA A 16 29.88 -33.27 7.67
CA ALA A 16 31.16 -33.02 8.34
C ALA A 16 32.40 -33.52 7.57
N ARG A 17 32.22 -34.47 6.63
CA ARG A 17 33.30 -35.03 5.81
C ARG A 17 33.43 -34.40 4.42
N CYS A 18 32.32 -34.17 3.71
CA CYS A 18 32.35 -33.76 2.30
C CYS A 18 31.67 -32.43 2.01
N GLY A 19 31.14 -31.73 3.02
CA GLY A 19 30.46 -30.44 2.86
C GLY A 19 29.10 -30.52 2.17
N THR A 20 28.68 -31.68 1.66
CA THR A 20 27.39 -31.82 0.97
C THR A 20 26.23 -31.46 1.89
N PRO A 21 25.27 -30.62 1.46
CA PRO A 21 24.13 -30.24 2.28
C PRO A 21 23.21 -31.43 2.53
N ILE A 22 22.90 -31.66 3.80
CA ILE A 22 21.96 -32.66 4.30
C ILE A 22 20.66 -31.91 4.59
N VAL A 23 19.64 -32.12 3.75
CA VAL A 23 18.32 -31.49 3.91
C VAL A 23 17.56 -32.18 5.04
N TYR A 24 17.10 -31.39 6.00
CA TYR A 24 16.42 -31.89 7.19
C TYR A 24 14.89 -31.73 7.05
N LYS A 25 14.17 -32.86 6.92
CA LYS A 25 12.71 -32.88 6.73
C LYS A 25 11.90 -33.43 7.92
N GLY A 26 12.56 -33.89 8.98
CA GLY A 26 11.90 -34.59 10.10
C GLY A 26 11.89 -33.84 11.43
N THR A 27 11.56 -34.55 12.50
CA THR A 27 11.68 -34.14 13.91
C THR A 27 12.71 -35.04 14.61
N GLY A 28 13.71 -34.45 15.28
CA GLY A 28 14.86 -35.18 15.87
C GLY A 28 16.23 -34.56 15.60
N ARG A 29 17.32 -35.15 16.08
CA ARG A 29 18.68 -34.63 15.86
C ARG A 29 19.12 -34.90 14.40
N PRO A 30 19.52 -33.89 13.61
CA PRO A 30 20.02 -34.12 12.26
C PRO A 30 21.31 -34.95 12.30
N GLY A 31 21.47 -35.84 11.32
CA GLY A 31 22.70 -36.60 11.13
C GLY A 31 23.85 -35.69 10.71
N GLN A 32 25.07 -35.96 11.19
CA GLN A 32 26.28 -35.20 10.83
C GLN A 32 26.88 -35.59 9.47
N PHE A 33 26.43 -36.69 8.87
CA PHE A 33 26.97 -37.25 7.63
C PHE A 33 25.85 -37.52 6.62
N CYS A 34 26.12 -37.25 5.34
CA CYS A 34 25.13 -37.44 4.27
C CYS A 34 24.90 -38.92 3.92
N SER A 35 25.80 -39.83 4.31
CA SER A 35 25.70 -41.25 4.02
C SER A 35 26.54 -42.08 4.99
N GLN A 36 26.23 -43.38 5.07
CA GLN A 36 27.02 -44.35 5.83
C GLN A 36 28.48 -44.41 5.34
N THR A 37 28.72 -44.28 4.03
CA THR A 37 30.08 -44.23 3.46
C THR A 37 30.88 -43.04 3.98
N CYS A 38 30.27 -41.85 4.06
CA CYS A 38 30.95 -40.68 4.64
C CYS A 38 31.24 -40.86 6.12
N ARG A 39 30.35 -41.54 6.85
CA ARG A 39 30.55 -41.87 8.27
C ARG A 39 31.73 -42.83 8.46
N THR A 40 31.81 -43.91 7.67
CA THR A 40 32.92 -44.87 7.75
C THR A 40 34.25 -44.22 7.40
N ARG A 41 34.32 -43.47 6.29
CA ARG A 41 35.55 -42.74 5.90
C ARG A 41 35.99 -41.70 6.93
N ALA A 42 35.04 -41.00 7.54
CA ALA A 42 35.36 -40.07 8.62
C ALA A 42 35.95 -40.79 9.84
N TRP A 43 35.42 -41.97 10.18
CA TRP A 43 36.00 -42.80 11.24
C TRP A 43 37.42 -43.26 10.89
N GLU A 44 37.65 -43.75 9.67
CA GLU A 44 38.98 -44.16 9.19
C GLU A 44 39.99 -43.01 9.25
N MET A 45 39.59 -41.81 8.80
CA MET A 45 40.42 -40.60 8.87
C MET A 45 40.78 -40.23 10.31
N ARG A 46 39.85 -40.34 11.25
CA ARG A 46 40.12 -40.11 12.68
C ARG A 46 41.07 -41.15 13.26
N GLN A 47 40.91 -42.42 12.89
CA GLN A 47 41.81 -43.48 13.34
C GLN A 47 43.23 -43.25 12.80
N ALA A 48 43.36 -42.90 11.51
CA ALA A 48 44.64 -42.58 10.92
C ALA A 48 45.30 -41.36 11.58
N ALA A 49 44.54 -40.29 11.84
CA ALA A 49 45.05 -39.12 12.56
C ALA A 49 45.51 -39.47 13.98
N ALA A 50 44.73 -40.26 14.72
CA ALA A 50 45.09 -40.70 16.07
C ALA A 50 46.36 -41.57 16.10
N MET A 51 46.54 -42.46 15.11
CA MET A 51 47.77 -43.27 14.99
C MET A 51 49.01 -42.42 14.69
N LEU A 52 48.82 -41.28 14.02
CA LEU A 52 49.88 -40.34 13.66
C LEU A 52 50.06 -39.19 14.67
N ASP A 53 49.33 -39.22 15.79
CA ASP A 53 49.24 -38.14 16.79
C ASP A 53 48.91 -36.77 16.17
N GLN A 54 48.05 -36.78 15.14
CA GLN A 54 47.57 -35.59 14.44
C GLN A 54 46.21 -35.14 14.99
N ALA A 55 45.91 -33.85 14.82
CA ALA A 55 44.62 -33.29 15.18
C ALA A 55 43.46 -33.95 14.40
N ASP A 56 42.26 -34.01 15.00
CA ASP A 56 41.08 -34.57 14.34
C ASP A 56 40.78 -33.79 13.03
N PRO A 57 40.80 -34.46 11.87
CA PRO A 57 40.55 -33.81 10.58
C PRO A 57 39.10 -33.38 10.39
N MET A 58 38.18 -33.81 11.26
CA MET A 58 36.75 -33.47 11.18
C MET A 58 36.44 -32.19 11.97
N PRO A 59 35.65 -31.27 11.38
CA PRO A 59 35.29 -30.03 12.06
C PRO A 59 34.39 -30.30 13.27
N THR A 60 34.70 -29.67 14.41
CA THR A 60 33.86 -29.70 15.61
C THR A 60 32.52 -29.02 15.37
N VAL A 61 32.50 -28.02 14.48
CA VAL A 61 31.32 -27.23 14.13
C VAL A 61 30.91 -27.54 12.70
N VAL A 62 29.71 -28.05 12.54
CA VAL A 62 29.10 -28.28 11.23
C VAL A 62 28.27 -27.05 10.86
N ARG A 63 28.38 -26.59 9.61
CA ARG A 63 27.60 -25.43 9.14
C ARG A 63 26.13 -25.77 9.09
N GLU A 64 25.31 -24.96 9.74
CA GLU A 64 23.86 -25.11 9.81
C GLU A 64 23.18 -23.93 9.10
N VAL A 65 22.18 -24.23 8.27
CA VAL A 65 21.32 -23.22 7.65
C VAL A 65 19.99 -23.20 8.41
N VAL A 66 19.66 -22.02 8.93
CA VAL A 66 18.44 -21.76 9.69
C VAL A 66 17.50 -20.89 8.87
N GLU A 67 16.32 -21.40 8.59
CA GLU A 67 15.19 -20.62 8.10
C GLU A 67 14.60 -19.84 9.28
N ARG A 68 14.62 -18.51 9.18
CA ARG A 68 13.99 -17.61 10.15
C ARG A 68 12.75 -16.99 9.50
N VAL A 69 11.58 -17.35 10.00
CA VAL A 69 10.31 -16.73 9.62
C VAL A 69 10.00 -15.62 10.62
N VAL A 70 9.91 -14.39 10.12
CA VAL A 70 9.50 -13.22 10.90
C VAL A 70 8.05 -12.90 10.54
N GLU A 71 7.14 -13.25 11.44
CA GLU A 71 5.75 -12.82 11.33
C GLU A 71 5.66 -11.37 11.81
N ARG A 72 5.44 -10.46 10.85
CA ARG A 72 5.16 -9.06 11.14
C ARG A 72 3.67 -8.87 11.18
N ASP A 73 3.15 -8.60 12.37
CA ASP A 73 1.77 -8.17 12.53
C ASP A 73 1.69 -6.72 12.04
N ARG A 74 1.43 -6.55 10.74
CA ARG A 74 1.13 -5.23 10.19
C ARG A 74 -0.33 -4.97 10.49
N PRO A 75 -0.67 -4.00 11.36
CA PRO A 75 -2.06 -3.60 11.49
C PRO A 75 -2.53 -3.18 10.09
N MET A 76 -3.47 -3.95 9.55
CA MET A 76 -4.14 -3.60 8.31
C MET A 76 -4.75 -2.20 8.54
N PRO A 77 -4.46 -1.21 7.69
CA PRO A 77 -5.06 0.11 7.88
C PRO A 77 -6.58 -0.10 7.88
N ALA A 78 -7.22 0.28 8.98
CA ALA A 78 -8.67 0.20 9.09
C ALA A 78 -9.26 0.92 7.89
N VAL A 79 -10.15 0.25 7.14
CA VAL A 79 -10.82 0.85 6.01
C VAL A 79 -11.58 2.06 6.55
N PRO A 80 -11.28 3.29 6.10
CA PRO A 80 -11.91 4.50 6.62
C PRO A 80 -13.42 4.43 6.40
N VAL A 81 -14.18 4.49 7.50
CA VAL A 81 -15.65 4.33 7.47
C VAL A 81 -16.32 5.70 7.39
N THR A 82 -15.71 6.73 7.97
CA THR A 82 -16.23 8.09 8.00
C THR A 82 -15.38 9.04 7.18
N VAL A 83 -15.97 10.16 6.74
CA VAL A 83 -15.25 11.23 6.01
C VAL A 83 -14.05 11.74 6.82
N ALA A 84 -14.15 11.81 8.15
CA ALA A 84 -13.05 12.25 9.01
C ALA A 84 -11.86 11.29 8.97
N ASP A 85 -12.10 9.97 8.83
CA ASP A 85 -11.04 8.96 8.73
C ASP A 85 -10.25 9.06 7.43
N TRP A 86 -10.86 9.63 6.38
CA TRP A 86 -10.21 9.85 5.09
C TRP A 86 -9.23 11.03 5.11
N LEU A 87 -9.44 12.04 5.96
CA LEU A 87 -8.64 13.26 5.93
C LEU A 87 -7.13 13.01 6.14
N PRO A 88 -6.70 12.23 7.15
CA PRO A 88 -5.27 11.96 7.34
C PRO A 88 -4.65 11.14 6.21
N LEU A 89 -5.45 10.26 5.56
CA LEU A 89 -4.99 9.44 4.44
C LEU A 89 -4.78 10.29 3.18
N LEU A 90 -5.71 11.21 2.91
CA LEU A 90 -5.62 12.15 1.80
C LEU A 90 -4.48 13.16 2.00
N ASP A 91 -4.27 13.65 3.22
CA ASP A 91 -3.14 14.51 3.55
C ASP A 91 -1.79 13.78 3.32
N ARG A 92 -1.69 12.52 3.76
CA ARG A 92 -0.49 11.71 3.50
C ARG A 92 -0.25 11.49 2.01
N LEU A 93 -1.30 11.18 1.25
CA LEU A 93 -1.20 11.00 -0.20
C LEU A 93 -0.75 12.30 -0.88
N ARG A 94 -1.34 13.44 -0.50
CA ARG A 94 -0.92 14.77 -0.99
C ARG A 94 0.57 15.01 -0.73
N ASP A 95 1.03 14.71 0.48
CA ASP A 95 2.42 14.94 0.86
C ASP A 95 3.37 14.00 0.11
N GLN A 96 2.98 12.75 -0.13
CA GLN A 96 3.72 11.80 -0.97
C GLN A 96 3.82 12.28 -2.42
N ILE A 97 2.72 12.74 -3.03
CA ILE A 97 2.74 13.27 -4.40
C ILE A 97 3.69 14.48 -4.51
N ARG A 98 3.70 15.36 -3.50
CA ARG A 98 4.52 16.57 -3.50
C ARG A 98 6.02 16.30 -3.35
N HIS A 99 6.40 15.37 -2.48
CA HIS A 99 7.79 15.23 -2.05
C HIS A 99 8.46 13.97 -2.57
N ASP A 100 7.70 12.90 -2.81
CA ASP A 100 8.22 11.64 -3.33
C ASP A 100 7.20 10.94 -4.25
N PRO A 101 6.90 11.53 -5.42
CA PRO A 101 5.94 10.96 -6.36
C PRO A 101 6.38 9.57 -6.85
N ARG A 102 7.70 9.29 -6.87
CA ARG A 102 8.22 7.99 -7.31
C ARG A 102 7.92 6.87 -6.30
N SER A 103 7.66 7.17 -5.03
CA SER A 103 7.24 6.17 -4.05
C SER A 103 5.87 5.56 -4.35
N LEU A 104 5.02 6.24 -5.10
CA LEU A 104 3.66 5.81 -5.44
C LEU A 104 3.63 4.84 -6.62
N VAL A 105 4.74 4.69 -7.35
CA VAL A 105 4.78 4.04 -8.64
C VAL A 105 5.98 3.09 -8.74
N ARG A 106 5.69 1.82 -8.99
CA ARG A 106 6.67 0.74 -9.22
C ARG A 106 6.98 0.53 -10.71
N GLY A 107 6.07 0.91 -11.61
CA GLY A 107 6.18 0.74 -13.07
C GLY A 107 5.66 1.93 -13.88
N ARG A 108 5.93 1.97 -15.20
CA ARG A 108 5.52 3.10 -16.06
C ARG A 108 3.99 3.26 -16.13
N ASP A 109 3.26 2.15 -16.01
CA ASP A 109 1.81 2.10 -16.19
C ASP A 109 1.04 2.47 -14.90
N ASP A 110 1.68 2.40 -13.73
CA ASP A 110 1.04 2.70 -12.45
C ASP A 110 0.59 4.17 -12.35
N TRP A 111 1.25 5.08 -13.09
CA TRP A 111 0.80 6.48 -13.18
C TRP A 111 -0.55 6.61 -13.90
N GLN A 112 -0.80 5.78 -14.92
CA GLN A 112 -2.06 5.78 -15.64
C GLN A 112 -3.17 5.14 -14.80
N GLU A 113 -2.85 4.07 -14.08
CA GLU A 113 -3.79 3.44 -13.13
C GLU A 113 -4.17 4.40 -11.99
N LEU A 114 -3.19 5.10 -11.40
CA LEU A 114 -3.46 6.11 -10.37
C LEU A 114 -4.31 7.26 -10.91
N ALA A 115 -4.01 7.76 -12.11
CA ALA A 115 -4.79 8.81 -12.74
C ALA A 115 -6.24 8.36 -13.02
N GLY A 116 -6.42 7.13 -13.51
CA GLY A 116 -7.74 6.53 -13.72
C GLY A 116 -8.54 6.42 -12.42
N ALA A 117 -7.94 5.86 -11.37
CA ALA A 117 -8.61 5.72 -10.07
C ALA A 117 -9.02 7.06 -9.45
N VAL A 118 -8.21 8.11 -9.59
CA VAL A 118 -8.55 9.46 -9.12
C VAL A 118 -9.71 10.06 -9.91
N LEU A 119 -9.75 9.85 -11.23
CA LEU A 119 -10.87 10.30 -12.07
C LEU A 119 -12.17 9.57 -11.72
N GLU A 120 -12.14 8.24 -11.57
CA GLU A 120 -13.31 7.46 -11.14
C GLU A 120 -13.81 7.91 -9.76
N LEU A 121 -12.89 8.17 -8.82
CA LEU A 121 -13.22 8.69 -7.51
C LEU A 121 -13.89 10.07 -7.62
N HIS A 122 -13.32 10.97 -8.43
CA HIS A 122 -13.90 12.30 -8.67
C HIS A 122 -15.32 12.20 -9.25
N GLU A 123 -15.50 11.38 -10.29
CA GLU A 123 -16.82 11.14 -10.90
C GLU A 123 -17.82 10.59 -9.87
N SER A 124 -17.37 9.65 -9.02
CA SER A 124 -18.16 9.08 -7.91
C SER A 124 -18.49 10.07 -6.79
N PHE A 125 -17.89 11.26 -6.75
CA PHE A 125 -18.29 12.33 -5.82
C PHE A 125 -19.12 13.41 -6.51
N THR A 126 -18.99 13.58 -7.83
CA THR A 126 -19.76 14.58 -8.60
C THR A 126 -21.24 14.23 -8.78
N TRP A 127 -21.66 12.95 -8.68
CA TRP A 127 -23.09 12.58 -8.76
C TRP A 127 -23.90 12.95 -7.51
N LYS A 128 -23.24 13.39 -6.43
CA LYS A 128 -23.87 13.93 -5.21
C LYS A 128 -23.65 15.43 -5.05
N GLN A 129 -23.72 16.20 -6.13
CA GLN A 129 -24.22 17.58 -5.95
C GLN A 129 -25.71 17.47 -5.63
N PRO A 130 -26.18 17.74 -4.38
CA PRO A 130 -27.59 18.07 -4.23
C PRO A 130 -27.81 19.26 -5.16
N ALA A 131 -28.73 19.11 -6.11
CA ALA A 131 -29.17 20.19 -6.97
C ALA A 131 -29.25 21.44 -6.10
N ALA A 132 -28.45 22.46 -6.44
CA ALA A 132 -28.40 23.70 -5.70
C ALA A 132 -29.86 24.05 -5.37
N THR A 133 -30.21 24.01 -4.08
CA THR A 133 -31.54 24.41 -3.67
C THR A 133 -31.71 25.79 -4.26
N PRO A 134 -32.70 26.04 -5.14
CA PRO A 134 -32.88 27.37 -5.65
C PRO A 134 -33.04 28.25 -4.43
N SER A 135 -32.06 29.13 -4.23
CA SER A 135 -32.10 30.21 -3.28
C SER A 135 -33.49 30.82 -3.39
N SER A 136 -34.34 30.60 -2.40
CA SER A 136 -35.53 31.39 -2.16
C SER A 136 -35.07 32.74 -1.60
N GLY A 137 -34.29 33.46 -2.42
CA GLY A 137 -33.96 34.87 -2.31
C GLY A 137 -34.47 35.51 -3.59
N GLY A 138 -35.47 36.36 -3.45
CA GLY A 138 -36.31 36.83 -4.54
C GLY A 138 -35.62 37.72 -5.58
N GLU A 139 -36.45 38.09 -6.56
CA GLU A 139 -36.25 39.18 -7.52
C GLU A 139 -35.24 38.88 -8.65
N THR A 140 -35.57 38.90 -9.94
CA THR A 140 -36.69 39.50 -10.69
C THR A 140 -37.01 38.66 -11.92
N ALA A 141 -38.30 38.34 -12.09
CA ALA A 141 -38.84 37.84 -13.34
C ALA A 141 -38.72 38.91 -14.44
N ALA A 142 -37.90 38.61 -15.46
CA ALA A 142 -37.99 39.25 -16.76
C ALA A 142 -39.21 38.67 -17.49
N ALA A 143 -40.37 39.33 -17.35
CA ALA A 143 -41.55 39.08 -18.16
C ALA A 143 -42.40 40.35 -18.30
N GLY A 144 -42.39 40.92 -19.51
CA GLY A 144 -43.33 41.89 -20.09
C GLY A 144 -44.19 42.74 -19.16
N GLN A 145 -43.66 43.85 -18.66
CA GLN A 145 -44.48 44.91 -18.07
C GLN A 145 -45.01 45.84 -19.17
N GLY A 146 -46.23 45.58 -19.63
CA GLY A 146 -47.00 46.62 -20.33
C GLY A 146 -47.19 47.80 -19.38
N LEU A 147 -46.97 49.03 -19.87
CA LEU A 147 -47.10 50.27 -19.09
C LEU A 147 -48.40 50.28 -18.27
N SER A 148 -48.28 50.62 -16.98
CA SER A 148 -49.43 50.74 -16.09
C SER A 148 -50.39 51.83 -16.59
N ARG A 149 -51.68 51.74 -16.22
CA ARG A 149 -52.68 52.76 -16.61
C ARG A 149 -52.27 54.19 -16.20
N GLN A 150 -51.55 54.35 -15.09
CA GLN A 150 -51.03 55.65 -14.67
C GLN A 150 -49.89 56.14 -15.57
N GLN A 151 -48.98 55.26 -15.96
CA GLN A 151 -47.87 55.59 -16.86
C GLN A 151 -48.37 55.99 -18.25
N ARG A 152 -49.40 55.31 -18.79
CA ARG A 152 -50.03 55.70 -20.07
C ARG A 152 -50.65 57.10 -20.00
N ARG A 153 -51.39 57.41 -18.93
CA ARG A 153 -51.98 58.75 -18.71
C ARG A 153 -50.94 59.85 -18.46
N ALA A 154 -49.75 59.50 -18.00
CA ALA A 154 -48.65 60.45 -17.84
C ALA A 154 -48.01 60.77 -19.20
N LEU A 155 -47.80 59.75 -20.03
CA LEU A 155 -47.30 59.90 -21.41
C LEU A 155 -48.25 60.71 -22.29
N GLU A 156 -49.56 60.44 -22.24
CA GLU A 156 -50.58 61.22 -22.98
C GLU A 156 -50.56 62.71 -22.58
N ARG A 157 -50.33 63.01 -21.30
CA ARG A 157 -50.22 64.40 -20.82
C ARG A 157 -48.95 65.10 -21.30
N GLN A 158 -47.84 64.37 -21.45
CA GLN A 158 -46.62 64.93 -22.02
C GLN A 158 -46.76 65.15 -23.53
N GLN A 159 -47.37 64.22 -24.26
CA GLN A 159 -47.59 64.37 -25.70
C GLN A 159 -48.48 65.58 -26.01
N ARG A 160 -49.58 65.78 -25.27
CA ARG A 160 -50.42 66.98 -25.41
C ARG A 160 -49.71 68.30 -25.08
N LYS A 161 -48.69 68.28 -24.22
CA LYS A 161 -47.87 69.47 -23.95
C LYS A 161 -46.88 69.77 -25.08
N ASN A 162 -46.39 68.74 -25.76
CA ASN A 162 -45.44 68.90 -26.86
C ASN A 162 -46.12 69.28 -28.19
N GLU A 163 -47.38 68.92 -28.39
CA GLU A 163 -48.16 69.28 -29.61
C GLU A 163 -48.87 70.65 -29.50
N GLY A 164 -48.79 71.30 -28.34
CA GLY A 164 -49.44 72.59 -28.06
C GLY A 164 -48.54 73.82 -28.20
N PHE A 165 -47.41 73.73 -28.93
CA PHE A 165 -46.49 74.83 -29.21
C PHE A 165 -46.21 74.95 -30.71
#